data_AF-D7R7E4-F1
#
_entry.id   AF-D7R7E4-F1
#
_cell.length_a   1.000
_cell.length_b   1.000
_cell.length_c   1.000
_cell.angle_alpha   90.00
_cell.angle_beta   90.00
_cell.angle_gamma   90.00
#
_symmetry.space_group_name_H-M   'P 1'
#
loop_
_entity.id
_entity.type
_entity.pdbx_description
1 polymer ?
#
loop_
_entity_poly.entity_id
_entity_poly.type
_entity_poly.pdbx_seq_one_letter_code
_entity_poly.pdbx_strand_id
1 'polypeptide(L)'
;MWFISTLAETNRAPFDLTEGESELVSGFNVEYAGGPFALFFLAEYANIIMMNALTIILFLGAYHSPMFPELYTINFATKALLFTMFFLWIRASYPRFRYDQLMHLLWKNFLPLTLVMCMWHVTLPIILASIPPQT
;
A
#
# COMPACT_ATOMS: atom_id res chain seq x y z
N MET A 1 -0.37 -0.75 -9.90
CA MET A 1 0.89 -0.09 -9.51
C MET A 1 0.83 0.39 -8.07
N TRP A 2 -0.10 1.29 -7.72
CA TRP A 2 -0.27 1.80 -6.35
C TRP A 2 -0.30 0.72 -5.26
N PHE A 3 -1.15 -0.30 -5.41
CA PHE A 3 -1.27 -1.35 -4.40
C PHE A 3 0.02 -2.19 -4.22
N ILE A 4 0.79 -2.37 -5.29
CA ILE A 4 2.08 -3.08 -5.22
C ILE A 4 3.14 -2.18 -4.58
N SER A 5 3.12 -0.87 -4.85
CA SER A 5 4.01 0.07 -4.18
C SER A 5 3.72 0.22 -2.69
N THR A 6 2.44 0.22 -2.26
CA THR A 6 2.11 0.22 -0.82
C THR A 6 2.59 -1.05 -0.13
N LEU A 7 2.54 -2.18 -0.84
CA LEU A 7 3.01 -3.45 -0.30
C LEU A 7 4.54 -3.47 -0.14
N ALA A 8 5.26 -2.87 -1.09
CA ALA A 8 6.70 -2.64 -0.99
C ALA A 8 7.06 -1.64 0.13
N GLU A 9 6.30 -0.57 0.30
CA GLU A 9 6.53 0.46 1.32
C GLU A 9 6.34 -0.08 2.75
N THR A 10 5.35 -0.95 2.95
CA THR A 10 5.13 -1.63 4.24
C THR A 10 6.14 -2.75 4.52
N ASN A 11 7.13 -2.97 3.64
CA ASN A 11 8.13 -4.04 3.74
C ASN A 11 7.51 -5.43 3.95
N ARG A 12 6.33 -5.71 3.38
CA ARG A 12 5.66 -7.01 3.53
C ARG A 12 5.98 -7.95 2.39
N ALA A 13 5.98 -9.25 2.69
CA ALA A 13 6.16 -10.29 1.69
C ALA A 13 5.15 -10.11 0.53
N PRO A 14 5.62 -10.14 -0.72
CA PRO A 14 6.91 -10.66 -1.20
C PRO A 14 8.10 -9.67 -1.21
N PHE A 15 7.97 -8.46 -0.68
CA PHE A 15 9.02 -7.43 -0.64
C PHE A 15 9.66 -7.25 0.74
N ASP A 16 9.54 -8.26 1.60
CA ASP A 16 10.12 -8.28 2.94
C ASP A 16 11.64 -8.61 2.89
N LEU A 17 12.43 -7.56 2.65
CA LEU A 17 13.89 -7.61 2.51
C LEU A 17 14.62 -7.09 3.75
N THR A 18 13.96 -6.24 4.55
CA THR A 18 14.56 -5.60 5.72
C THR A 18 14.55 -6.49 6.95
N GLU A 19 13.55 -7.36 7.10
CA GLU A 19 13.46 -8.30 8.23
C GLU A 19 14.02 -9.67 7.86
N GLY A 20 13.80 -10.13 6.62
CA GLY A 20 14.58 -11.19 5.98
C GLY A 20 14.92 -12.38 6.88
N GLU A 21 13.96 -12.96 7.60
CA GLU A 21 14.19 -14.00 8.63
C GLU A 21 15.12 -15.16 8.19
N SER A 22 15.09 -15.53 6.91
CA SER A 22 15.90 -16.60 6.34
C SER A 22 17.33 -16.19 5.99
N GLU A 23 17.57 -14.89 5.80
CA GLU A 23 18.85 -14.33 5.33
C GLU A 23 19.59 -13.59 6.45
N LEU A 24 18.85 -12.90 7.32
CA LEU A 24 19.39 -11.97 8.32
C LEU A 24 18.95 -12.29 9.75
N VAL A 25 18.28 -13.43 9.99
CA VAL A 25 17.80 -13.94 11.29
C VAL A 25 16.68 -13.08 11.93
N SER A 26 16.74 -11.75 11.83
CA SER A 26 15.59 -10.81 11.88
C SER A 26 15.95 -9.38 11.40
N GLY A 27 17.07 -9.20 10.69
CA GLY A 27 17.41 -7.94 10.04
C GLY A 27 17.71 -6.79 11.02
N PHE A 28 16.93 -5.71 10.95
CA PHE A 28 17.18 -4.50 11.76
C PHE A 28 16.64 -4.58 13.20
N ASN A 29 15.73 -5.50 13.50
CA ASN A 29 15.11 -5.61 14.83
C ASN A 29 15.86 -6.59 15.77
N VAL A 30 16.95 -7.23 15.29
CA VAL A 30 17.73 -8.28 16.00
C VAL A 30 18.24 -7.82 17.36
N GLU A 31 18.63 -6.55 17.48
CA GLU A 31 19.25 -6.02 18.71
C GLU A 31 18.23 -5.53 19.75
N TYR A 32 16.94 -5.45 19.38
CA TYR A 32 15.91 -4.91 20.26
C TYR A 32 15.17 -6.02 21.02
N ALA A 33 15.12 -5.90 22.35
CA ALA A 33 14.43 -6.85 23.21
C ALA A 33 13.20 -6.24 23.91
N GLY A 34 12.13 -7.01 24.07
CA GLY A 34 10.98 -6.66 24.91
C GLY A 34 10.14 -5.48 24.39
N GLY A 35 10.20 -4.35 25.09
CA GLY A 35 9.35 -3.18 24.84
C GLY A 35 9.59 -2.50 23.48
N PRO A 36 10.84 -2.06 23.17
CA PRO A 36 11.17 -1.48 21.88
C PRO A 36 10.86 -2.39 20.69
N PHE A 37 11.03 -3.71 20.84
CA PHE A 37 10.64 -4.69 19.84
C PHE A 37 9.13 -4.65 19.56
N ALA A 38 8.30 -4.62 20.61
CA ALA A 38 6.84 -4.53 20.46
C ALA A 38 6.38 -3.25 19.73
N LEU A 39 7.10 -2.13 19.92
CA LEU A 39 6.79 -0.87 19.23
C LEU A 39 7.05 -0.95 17.72
N PHE A 40 8.08 -1.67 17.27
CA PHE A 40 8.32 -1.89 15.84
C PHE A 40 7.19 -2.68 15.19
N PHE A 41 6.73 -3.79 15.80
CA PHE A 41 5.60 -4.55 15.27
C PHE A 41 4.31 -3.74 15.27
N LEU A 42 4.05 -2.99 16.35
CA LEU A 42 2.89 -2.10 16.40
C LEU A 42 2.93 -1.08 15.25
N ALA A 43 4.08 -0.45 15.02
CA ALA A 43 4.25 0.54 13.96
C ALA A 43 4.08 -0.07 12.57
N GLU A 44 4.63 -1.26 12.32
CA GLU A 44 4.48 -1.97 11.04
C GLU A 44 3.01 -2.30 10.75
N TYR A 45 2.29 -2.87 11.73
CA TYR A 45 0.87 -3.18 11.56
C TYR A 45 0.00 -1.92 11.45
N ALA A 46 0.31 -0.85 12.19
CA ALA A 46 -0.34 0.43 12.04
C ALA A 46 -0.15 0.99 10.62
N ASN A 47 1.07 0.90 10.07
CA ASN A 47 1.37 1.31 8.70
C ASN A 47 0.59 0.49 7.66
N ILE A 48 0.43 -0.81 7.85
CA ILE A 48 -0.39 -1.65 6.95
C ILE A 48 -1.85 -1.17 6.95
N ILE A 49 -2.44 -0.93 8.13
CA ILE A 49 -3.83 -0.47 8.23
C ILE A 49 -3.97 0.93 7.62
N MET A 50 -3.03 1.83 7.92
CA MET A 50 -3.00 3.19 7.39
C MET A 50 -2.88 3.22 5.85
N MET A 51 -1.99 2.42 5.28
CA MET A 51 -1.82 2.35 3.82
C MET A 51 -3.06 1.78 3.14
N ASN A 52 -3.68 0.75 3.72
CA ASN A 52 -4.94 0.21 3.21
C ASN A 52 -6.08 1.23 3.30
N ALA A 53 -6.18 1.97 4.41
CA ALA A 53 -7.10 3.09 4.56
C ALA A 53 -6.91 4.13 3.44
N LEU A 54 -5.66 4.51 3.15
CA LEU A 54 -5.32 5.47 2.10
C LEU A 54 -5.71 4.93 0.71
N THR A 55 -5.45 3.64 0.43
CA THR A 55 -5.85 3.02 -0.84
C THR A 55 -7.37 3.09 -1.07
N ILE A 56 -8.16 2.92 -0.02
CA ILE A 56 -9.62 2.97 -0.10
C ILE A 56 -10.11 4.39 -0.34
N ILE A 57 -9.54 5.37 0.35
CA ILE A 57 -9.90 6.78 0.15
C ILE A 57 -9.60 7.22 -1.29
N LEU A 58 -8.44 6.84 -1.84
CA LEU A 58 -8.04 7.25 -3.19
C LEU A 58 -8.82 6.54 -4.30
N PHE A 59 -9.05 5.23 -4.20
CA PHE A 59 -9.58 4.44 -5.32
C PHE A 59 -10.98 3.89 -5.11
N LEU A 60 -11.42 3.71 -3.86
CA LEU A 60 -12.66 3.01 -3.50
C LEU A 60 -13.51 3.84 -2.53
N GLY A 61 -13.62 5.14 -2.79
CA GLY A 61 -14.43 6.06 -2.00
C GLY A 61 -15.80 5.48 -1.66
N ALA A 62 -16.21 5.57 -0.40
CA ALA A 62 -17.52 5.13 0.04
C ALA A 62 -18.57 6.25 -0.16
N TYR A 63 -19.82 5.85 -0.33
CA TYR A 63 -20.93 6.80 -0.40
C TYR A 63 -21.06 7.56 0.92
N HIS A 64 -21.08 8.88 0.84
CA HIS A 64 -21.24 9.76 2.00
C HIS A 64 -22.60 10.46 1.94
N SER A 65 -23.50 10.12 2.87
CA SER A 65 -24.74 10.86 3.10
C SER A 65 -24.60 11.73 4.36
N PRO A 66 -24.78 13.06 4.27
CA PRO A 66 -24.67 13.95 5.44
C PRO A 66 -25.64 13.62 6.58
N MET A 67 -26.81 13.08 6.25
CA MET A 67 -27.84 12.69 7.23
C MET A 67 -27.48 11.41 8.01
N PHE A 68 -26.65 10.54 7.43
CA PHE A 68 -26.25 9.26 8.02
C PHE A 68 -24.74 9.03 7.81
N PRO A 69 -23.88 9.71 8.58
CA PRO A 69 -22.44 9.60 8.44
C PRO A 69 -21.91 8.20 8.81
N GLU A 70 -22.62 7.47 9.65
CA GLU A 70 -22.26 6.11 10.08
C GLU A 70 -22.23 5.09 8.93
N LEU A 71 -23.04 5.30 7.87
CA LEU A 71 -23.01 4.43 6.70
C LEU A 71 -21.65 4.50 5.97
N TYR A 72 -21.04 5.69 5.96
CA TYR A 72 -19.71 5.86 5.39
C TYR A 72 -18.66 5.11 6.21
N THR A 73 -18.70 5.23 7.55
CA THR A 73 -17.70 4.60 8.42
C THR A 73 -17.80 3.08 8.36
N ILE A 74 -19.01 2.52 8.34
CA ILE A 74 -19.22 1.07 8.20
C ILE A 74 -18.68 0.57 6.85
N ASN A 75 -19.02 1.24 5.74
CA ASN A 75 -18.57 0.83 4.41
C ASN A 75 -17.05 0.99 4.24
N PHE A 76 -16.47 2.04 4.82
CA PHE A 76 -15.03 2.23 4.85
C PHE A 76 -14.33 1.12 5.65
N ALA A 77 -14.82 0.81 6.85
CA ALA A 77 -14.24 -0.21 7.72
C ALA A 77 -14.30 -1.61 7.10
N THR A 78 -15.42 -1.99 6.47
CA THR A 78 -15.55 -3.30 5.80
C THR A 78 -14.59 -3.43 4.62
N LYS A 79 -14.43 -2.38 3.81
CA LYS A 79 -13.43 -2.34 2.74
C LYS A 79 -12.01 -2.42 3.30
N ALA A 80 -11.70 -1.71 4.39
CA ALA A 80 -10.38 -1.73 5.02
C ALA A 80 -10.02 -3.13 5.50
N LEU A 81 -10.96 -3.81 6.17
CA LEU A 81 -10.78 -5.19 6.59
C LEU A 81 -10.55 -6.13 5.40
N LEU A 82 -11.34 -6.00 4.33
CA LEU A 82 -11.13 -6.77 3.10
C LEU A 82 -9.72 -6.58 2.53
N PHE A 83 -9.24 -5.34 2.43
CA PHE A 83 -7.89 -5.05 1.93
C PHE A 83 -6.79 -5.59 2.84
N THR A 84 -6.97 -5.54 4.17
CA THR A 84 -6.03 -6.20 5.09
C THR A 84 -6.01 -7.72 4.92
N MET A 85 -7.16 -8.34 4.63
CA MET A 85 -7.22 -9.77 4.30
C MET A 85 -6.50 -10.08 2.98
N PHE A 86 -6.58 -9.19 1.98
CA PHE A 86 -5.79 -9.33 0.76
C PHE A 86 -4.27 -9.27 1.03
N PHE A 87 -3.81 -8.38 1.91
CA PHE A 87 -2.41 -8.33 2.33
C PHE A 87 -1.94 -9.65 2.95
N LEU A 88 -2.75 -10.24 3.83
CA LEU A 88 -2.47 -11.56 4.43
C LEU A 88 -2.46 -12.67 3.37
N TRP A 89 -3.39 -12.64 2.42
CA TRP A 89 -3.47 -13.63 1.36
C TRP A 89 -2.25 -13.58 0.42
N ILE A 90 -1.79 -12.37 0.07
CA ILE A 90 -0.59 -12.19 -0.77
C ILE A 90 0.65 -12.72 -0.06
N ARG A 91 0.81 -12.42 1.23
CA ARG A 91 1.89 -12.97 2.06
C ARG A 91 1.89 -14.50 2.07
N ALA A 92 0.72 -15.12 2.10
CA ALA A 92 0.61 -16.59 2.11
C ALA A 92 0.86 -17.23 0.73
N SER A 93 0.70 -16.49 -0.36
CA SER A 93 0.67 -17.07 -1.72
C SER A 93 1.98 -16.93 -2.49
N TYR A 94 2.76 -15.86 -2.25
CA TYR A 94 3.92 -15.54 -3.09
C TYR A 94 5.26 -15.75 -2.36
N PRO A 95 6.29 -16.25 -3.06
CA PRO A 95 7.65 -16.28 -2.53
C PRO A 95 8.27 -14.88 -2.50
N ARG A 96 9.33 -14.70 -1.69
CA ARG A 96 10.08 -13.44 -1.58
C ARG A 96 10.80 -13.10 -2.89
N PHE A 97 10.81 -11.82 -3.24
CA PHE A 97 11.64 -11.29 -4.32
C PHE A 97 13.04 -10.96 -3.84
N ARG A 98 14.04 -11.09 -4.72
CA ARG A 98 15.38 -10.54 -4.47
C ARG A 98 15.38 -9.02 -4.62
N TYR A 99 16.24 -8.33 -3.87
CA TYR A 99 16.42 -6.87 -3.97
C TYR A 99 16.62 -6.38 -5.42
N ASP A 100 17.46 -7.05 -6.21
CA ASP A 100 17.69 -6.66 -7.61
C ASP A 100 16.42 -6.74 -8.46
N GLN A 101 15.58 -7.75 -8.22
CA GLN A 101 14.33 -7.95 -8.96
C GLN A 101 13.30 -6.88 -8.57
N LEU A 102 13.26 -6.49 -7.29
CA LEU A 102 12.46 -5.36 -6.82
C LEU A 102 12.91 -4.07 -7.49
N MET A 103 14.22 -3.78 -7.52
CA MET A 103 14.74 -2.58 -8.17
C MET A 103 14.47 -2.59 -9.68
N HIS A 104 14.61 -3.74 -10.34
CA HIS A 104 14.24 -3.88 -11.75
C HIS A 104 12.75 -3.62 -11.98
N LEU A 105 11.88 -4.16 -11.12
CA LEU A 105 10.43 -3.96 -11.21
C LEU A 105 10.06 -2.47 -11.07
N LEU A 106 10.60 -1.78 -10.05
CA LEU A 106 10.27 -0.38 -9.80
C LEU A 106 10.84 0.53 -10.89
N TRP A 107 12.11 0.38 -11.23
CA TRP A 107 12.81 1.31 -12.13
C TRP A 107 12.59 1.05 -13.61
N LYS A 108 12.53 -0.21 -14.03
CA LYS A 108 12.41 -0.53 -15.47
C LYS A 108 10.98 -0.81 -15.91
N ASN A 109 10.11 -1.25 -15.01
CA ASN A 109 8.71 -1.56 -15.37
C ASN A 109 7.76 -0.46 -14.88
N PHE A 110 7.75 -0.15 -13.59
CA PHE A 110 6.77 0.79 -13.04
C PHE A 110 7.07 2.22 -13.44
N LEU A 111 8.32 2.68 -13.32
CA LEU A 111 8.65 4.09 -13.59
C LEU A 111 8.33 4.55 -15.02
N PRO A 112 8.66 3.81 -16.10
CA PRO A 112 8.25 4.21 -17.44
C PRO A 112 6.73 4.25 -17.61
N LEU A 113 6.02 3.27 -17.02
CA LEU A 113 4.57 3.19 -17.12
C LEU A 113 3.87 4.29 -16.32
N THR A 114 4.37 4.64 -15.13
CA THR A 114 3.81 5.74 -14.33
C THR A 114 4.02 7.08 -15.01
N LEU A 115 5.14 7.31 -15.69
CA LEU A 115 5.37 8.51 -16.49
C LEU A 115 4.38 8.61 -17.66
N VAL A 116 4.14 7.51 -18.38
CA VAL A 116 3.13 7.47 -19.46
C VAL A 116 1.74 7.76 -18.90
N MET A 117 1.36 7.14 -17.79
CA MET A 117 0.06 7.39 -17.13
C MET A 117 -0.05 8.83 -16.61
N CYS A 118 1.04 9.42 -16.12
CA CYS A 118 1.06 10.82 -15.68
C CYS A 118 0.75 11.76 -16.84
N MET A 119 1.45 11.61 -17.97
CA MET A 119 1.19 12.41 -19.17
C MET A 119 -0.24 12.23 -19.70
N TRP A 120 -0.75 11.00 -19.63
CA TRP A 120 -2.14 10.70 -19.98
C TRP A 120 -3.14 11.41 -19.06
N HIS A 121 -2.97 11.33 -17.74
CA HIS A 121 -3.86 11.97 -16.77
C HIS A 121 -3.80 13.50 -16.81
N VAL A 122 -2.70 14.10 -17.26
CA VAL A 122 -2.61 15.55 -17.51
C VAL A 122 -3.35 15.94 -18.79
N THR A 123 -3.20 15.18 -19.87
CA THR A 123 -3.76 15.53 -21.19
C THR A 123 -5.25 15.20 -21.32
N LEU A 124 -5.72 14.10 -20.72
CA LEU A 124 -7.10 13.63 -20.88
C LEU A 124 -8.17 14.63 -20.41
N PRO A 125 -8.06 15.26 -19.22
CA PRO A 125 -9.04 16.27 -18.79
C PRO A 125 -9.09 17.50 -19.69
N ILE A 126 -7.95 17.85 -20.33
CA ILE A 126 -7.87 18.97 -21.26
C ILE A 126 -8.61 18.64 -22.56
N ILE A 127 -8.37 17.45 -23.13
CA ILE A 127 -8.99 17.01 -24.39
C ILE A 127 -10.51 16.84 -24.24
N LEU A 128 -10.97 16.29 -23.11
CA LEU A 128 -12.38 16.07 -22.84
C LEU A 128 -13.09 17.28 -22.22
N ALA A 129 -12.39 18.41 -22.06
CA ALA A 129 -12.88 19.60 -21.36
C ALA A 129 -13.49 19.28 -19.97
N SER A 130 -12.91 18.29 -19.27
CA SER A 130 -13.37 17.75 -18.00
C SER A 130 -12.38 18.05 -16.86
N ILE A 131 -11.79 19.24 -16.86
CA ILE A 131 -10.89 19.68 -15.80
C ILE A 131 -11.71 19.83 -14.51
N PRO A 132 -11.35 19.14 -13.40
CA PRO A 132 -12.09 19.25 -12.15
C PRO A 132 -11.99 20.68 -11.59
N PRO A 133 -13.04 21.16 -10.90
CA PRO A 133 -13.00 22.47 -10.27
C PRO A 133 -11.95 22.48 -9.14
N GLN A 134 -11.31 23.63 -8.95
CA GLN A 134 -10.37 23.81 -7.83
C GLN A 134 -11.08 24.00 -6.48
N THR A 135 -12.38 24.30 -6.52
CA THR A 135 -13.23 24.65 -5.37
C THR A 135 -14.54 23.87 -5.40
#